data_AF-A0A0G3H1T9-F1
#
_entry.id   AF-A0A0G3H1T9-F1
#
_cell.length_a   1.000
_cell.length_b   1.000
_cell.length_c   1.000
_cell.angle_alpha   90.00
_cell.angle_beta   90.00
_cell.angle_gamma   90.00
#
_symmetry.space_group_name_H-M   'P 1'
#
loop_
_entity.id
_entity.type
_entity.pdbx_description
1 polymer ?
#
loop_
_entity_poly.entity_id
_entity_poly.type
_entity_poly.pdbx_seq_one_letter_code
_entity_poly.pdbx_strand_id
1 'polypeptide(L)'
;MIKCHCELTSESIFAPNGERVYRIRATRDIPERHVRAGELGGFVSSLHTADGKLRIGLKAWVAGDAIVSGEARVVGNALVYDHAHIGGHAHITGHARVYGDARVCDHARVRGHARVSDEVVVSGKACVEGNAVIAGQADVSDNAWVGQNAVIKGTSFIYEDAVVTGDALLERSHVYGQARVAGEARLYSGSSVCDSAQVTGTASIFGTTVRDEAKITDGTIVNCWIEGRAHVEATIPDKADLSGEAQILVPEHCEVFRPVGGNDCMVTVARTVHGEAKAWVSTFETEQGWGETVEELERHLDAQGVAEPFRESLSIAKRRVLRESAEEPDEELCFELTDEKRVLDDGTTVFRIRSLCDHDLLWVSKGDLGGWVPSTHSPQGKPRISGQSWLGDDAMILGNGSITSHSLVGESACIKDQAHISRSRVVGEVVVSGDSRVEGSCIYGCGELAGQSWVNAEGTLEITGTIFDGWITSFTDHRRFGPTSTGLLVCATRQKNGKAHFTARVDGTERIGSLHELLATDDDEVQVLRRLITTVLKEWDL
;
A
#
# COMPACT_ATOMS: atom_id res chain seq x y z
N MET A 1 -27.72 9.41 51.67
CA MET A 1 -27.13 9.95 50.42
C MET A 1 -25.65 9.62 50.40
N ILE A 2 -25.07 9.33 49.24
CA ILE A 2 -23.62 9.25 49.07
C ILE A 2 -23.10 10.70 48.99
N LYS A 3 -22.04 11.04 49.74
CA LYS A 3 -21.52 12.41 49.76
C LYS A 3 -20.66 12.68 48.51
N CYS A 4 -20.92 13.76 47.80
CA CYS A 4 -20.06 14.25 46.72
C CYS A 4 -18.66 14.59 47.25
N HIS A 5 -17.62 14.32 46.46
CA HIS A 5 -16.24 14.76 46.73
C HIS A 5 -15.91 16.11 46.09
N CYS A 6 -16.90 16.73 45.44
CA CYS A 6 -16.84 18.07 44.88
C CYS A 6 -18.10 18.89 45.22
N GLU A 7 -17.97 20.21 45.20
CA GLU A 7 -19.03 21.21 45.31
C GLU A 7 -19.09 22.06 44.03
N LEU A 8 -20.21 22.77 43.80
CA LEU A 8 -20.32 23.76 42.72
C LEU A 8 -19.92 25.13 43.26
N THR A 9 -19.15 25.90 42.49
CA THR A 9 -18.82 27.29 42.82
C THR A 9 -19.78 28.28 42.13
N SER A 10 -19.58 29.58 42.35
CA SER A 10 -20.30 30.66 41.68
C SER A 10 -19.79 30.99 40.27
N GLU A 11 -18.66 30.41 39.83
CA GLU A 11 -18.17 30.57 38.47
C GLU A 11 -18.98 29.65 37.55
N SER A 12 -19.56 30.21 36.47
CA SER A 12 -20.41 29.47 35.54
C SER A 12 -20.29 29.96 34.11
N ILE A 13 -20.36 29.04 33.16
CA ILE A 13 -20.43 29.29 31.71
C ILE A 13 -21.68 28.61 31.12
N PHE A 14 -21.91 28.81 29.82
CA PHE A 14 -22.88 28.01 29.06
C PHE A 14 -22.14 26.91 28.30
N ALA A 15 -22.64 25.68 28.40
CA ALA A 15 -22.18 24.56 27.59
C ALA A 15 -22.76 24.65 26.15
N PRO A 16 -22.20 23.93 25.15
CA PRO A 16 -22.68 23.97 23.76
C PRO A 16 -24.16 23.62 23.55
N ASN A 17 -24.80 22.92 24.51
CA ASN A 17 -26.24 22.64 24.50
C ASN A 17 -27.11 23.78 25.12
N GLY A 18 -26.54 24.95 25.40
CA GLY A 18 -27.23 26.09 26.04
C GLY A 18 -27.47 25.93 27.55
N GLU A 19 -27.02 24.83 28.16
CA GLU A 19 -27.17 24.56 29.58
C GLU A 19 -26.14 25.32 30.41
N ARG A 20 -26.51 25.86 31.57
CA ARG A 20 -25.56 26.51 32.47
C ARG A 20 -24.78 25.49 33.28
N VAL A 21 -23.46 25.58 33.23
CA VAL A 21 -22.53 24.69 33.92
C VAL A 21 -21.64 25.49 34.87
N TYR A 22 -21.30 24.91 36.02
CA TYR A 22 -20.62 25.55 37.15
C TYR A 22 -19.26 24.90 37.40
N ARG A 23 -18.21 25.70 37.61
CA ARG A 23 -16.87 25.22 37.95
C ARG A 23 -16.93 24.44 39.27
N ILE A 24 -16.41 23.23 39.29
CA ILE A 24 -16.36 22.39 40.50
C ILE A 24 -15.16 22.73 41.38
N ARG A 25 -15.28 22.46 42.68
CA ARG A 25 -14.17 22.49 43.65
C ARG A 25 -14.12 21.19 44.45
N ALA A 26 -12.94 20.66 44.72
CA ALA A 26 -12.76 19.46 45.55
C ALA A 26 -13.10 19.73 47.03
N THR A 27 -13.92 18.88 47.66
CA THR A 27 -14.31 18.98 49.08
C THR A 27 -13.50 18.06 50.01
N ARG A 28 -12.54 17.32 49.43
CA ARG A 28 -11.52 16.50 50.10
C ARG A 28 -10.34 16.30 49.15
N ASP A 29 -9.23 15.79 49.68
CA ASP A 29 -8.15 15.27 48.83
C ASP A 29 -8.63 14.05 48.03
N ILE A 30 -8.09 13.91 46.81
CA ILE A 30 -8.29 12.77 45.91
C ILE A 30 -6.90 12.30 45.44
N PRO A 31 -6.14 11.57 46.27
CA PRO A 31 -4.75 11.19 45.98
C PRO A 31 -4.59 10.45 44.65
N GLU A 32 -5.57 9.63 44.24
CA GLU A 32 -5.58 8.93 42.94
C GLU A 32 -5.61 9.87 41.71
N ARG A 33 -5.78 11.18 41.92
CA ARG A 33 -5.86 12.24 40.92
C ARG A 33 -4.82 13.34 41.11
N HIS A 34 -4.03 13.26 42.18
CA HIS A 34 -3.16 14.33 42.67
C HIS A 34 -3.89 15.65 43.01
N VAL A 35 -5.21 15.58 43.24
CA VAL A 35 -6.07 16.74 43.58
C VAL A 35 -6.18 16.89 45.10
N ARG A 36 -6.10 18.12 45.61
CA ARG A 36 -6.25 18.46 47.03
C ARG A 36 -7.60 19.12 47.32
N ALA A 37 -8.02 19.06 48.58
CA ALA A 37 -9.19 19.80 49.06
C ALA A 37 -9.03 21.32 48.75
N GLY A 38 -10.07 21.91 48.14
CA GLY A 38 -10.09 23.32 47.75
C GLY A 38 -9.64 23.62 46.31
N GLU A 39 -9.02 22.67 45.60
CA GLU A 39 -8.63 22.85 44.20
C GLU A 39 -9.82 22.83 43.25
N LEU A 40 -9.71 23.55 42.13
CA LEU A 40 -10.76 23.65 41.11
C LEU A 40 -10.64 22.52 40.06
N GLY A 41 -11.77 22.12 39.50
CA GLY A 41 -11.86 21.20 38.36
C GLY A 41 -12.49 21.86 37.13
N GLY A 42 -13.08 21.05 36.25
CA GLY A 42 -13.88 21.54 35.13
C GLY A 42 -15.29 21.99 35.52
N PHE A 43 -16.19 22.07 34.55
CA PHE A 43 -17.56 22.55 34.72
C PHE A 43 -18.60 21.43 34.67
N VAL A 44 -19.61 21.48 35.54
CA VAL A 44 -20.78 20.59 35.45
C VAL A 44 -22.10 21.33 35.69
N SER A 45 -23.20 20.91 35.07
CA SER A 45 -24.51 21.54 35.34
C SER A 45 -25.11 21.17 36.70
N SER A 46 -24.77 19.99 37.23
CA SER A 46 -25.24 19.52 38.53
C SER A 46 -24.30 18.46 39.14
N LEU A 47 -24.35 18.26 40.46
CA LEU A 47 -23.63 17.17 41.12
C LEU A 47 -24.29 15.79 40.91
N HIS A 48 -25.58 15.76 40.57
CA HIS A 48 -26.39 14.55 40.36
C HIS A 48 -27.22 14.65 39.09
N THR A 49 -27.40 13.52 38.40
CA THR A 49 -28.37 13.33 37.31
C THR A 49 -29.81 13.39 37.82
N ALA A 50 -30.80 13.53 36.93
CA ALA A 50 -32.22 13.64 37.32
C ALA A 50 -32.74 12.41 38.09
N ASP A 51 -32.13 11.25 37.89
CA ASP A 51 -32.39 10.00 38.63
C ASP A 51 -31.69 9.91 40.01
N GLY A 52 -31.04 10.99 40.45
CA GLY A 52 -30.37 11.08 41.74
C GLY A 52 -29.03 10.34 41.84
N LYS A 53 -28.49 9.79 40.74
CA LYS A 53 -27.13 9.23 40.73
C LYS A 53 -26.09 10.35 40.70
N LEU A 54 -24.88 10.08 41.21
CA LEU A 54 -23.76 11.01 41.07
C LEU A 54 -23.40 11.22 39.59
N ARG A 55 -23.17 12.48 39.22
CA ARG A 55 -22.60 12.87 37.92
C ARG A 55 -21.11 12.54 37.84
N ILE A 56 -20.34 12.93 38.87
CA ILE A 56 -18.93 12.57 39.05
C ILE A 56 -18.83 11.48 40.13
N GLY A 57 -18.35 10.29 39.75
CA GLY A 57 -18.18 9.14 40.66
C GLY A 57 -17.04 9.33 41.66
N LEU A 58 -17.04 8.57 42.76
CA LEU A 58 -16.17 8.81 43.92
C LEU A 58 -14.65 8.74 43.68
N LYS A 59 -14.19 8.14 42.57
CA LYS A 59 -12.77 8.10 42.17
C LYS A 59 -12.52 8.78 40.82
N ALA A 60 -13.55 9.37 40.22
CA ALA A 60 -13.46 10.07 38.94
C ALA A 60 -13.23 11.57 39.16
N TRP A 61 -12.67 12.25 38.17
CA TRP A 61 -12.45 13.70 38.22
C TRP A 61 -12.66 14.36 36.87
N VAL A 62 -13.00 15.65 36.91
CA VAL A 62 -13.11 16.53 35.75
C VAL A 62 -12.20 17.73 36.02
N ALA A 63 -11.22 18.00 35.15
CA ALA A 63 -10.21 19.05 35.31
C ALA A 63 -10.17 20.01 34.11
N GLY A 64 -9.31 21.02 34.16
CA GLY A 64 -9.21 22.03 33.09
C GLY A 64 -10.50 22.83 32.96
N ASP A 65 -10.90 23.12 31.73
CA ASP A 65 -12.18 23.76 31.39
C ASP A 65 -13.21 22.75 30.84
N ALA A 66 -12.92 21.45 30.93
CA ALA A 66 -13.77 20.37 30.45
C ALA A 66 -15.19 20.41 31.05
N ILE A 67 -16.18 20.07 30.23
CA ILE A 67 -17.61 20.29 30.51
C ILE A 67 -18.35 18.96 30.62
N VAL A 68 -19.18 18.76 31.66
CA VAL A 68 -20.12 17.63 31.76
C VAL A 68 -21.56 18.15 31.95
N SER A 69 -22.38 18.05 30.90
CA SER A 69 -23.75 18.57 30.84
C SER A 69 -24.80 17.47 30.54
N GLY A 70 -26.08 17.81 30.43
CA GLY A 70 -27.18 16.88 30.20
C GLY A 70 -27.36 15.89 31.34
N GLU A 71 -27.62 14.63 31.03
CA GLU A 71 -27.60 13.47 31.95
C GLU A 71 -26.27 12.68 31.87
N ALA A 72 -25.22 13.27 31.31
CA ALA A 72 -23.93 12.60 31.13
C ALA A 72 -23.19 12.37 32.45
N ARG A 73 -22.46 11.25 32.56
CA ARG A 73 -21.87 10.76 33.81
C ARG A 73 -20.43 10.28 33.63
N VAL A 74 -19.56 10.70 34.54
CA VAL A 74 -18.12 10.36 34.59
C VAL A 74 -17.85 9.61 35.89
N VAL A 75 -17.68 8.29 35.82
CA VAL A 75 -17.68 7.41 37.01
C VAL A 75 -16.58 6.35 36.98
N GLY A 76 -16.46 5.55 38.05
CA GLY A 76 -15.33 4.65 38.24
C GLY A 76 -14.04 5.45 38.48
N ASN A 77 -12.97 5.06 37.79
CA ASN A 77 -11.67 5.71 37.77
C ASN A 77 -11.45 6.57 36.49
N ALA A 78 -12.52 7.02 35.82
CA ALA A 78 -12.44 7.90 34.65
C ALA A 78 -11.82 9.28 34.97
N LEU A 79 -11.24 9.92 33.95
CA LEU A 79 -10.72 11.29 34.01
C LEU A 79 -11.13 12.05 32.74
N VAL A 80 -11.67 13.25 32.90
CA VAL A 80 -11.97 14.17 31.79
C VAL A 80 -11.24 15.48 32.03
N TYR A 81 -10.56 16.03 31.02
CA TYR A 81 -9.70 17.21 31.18
C TYR A 81 -9.53 18.02 29.89
N ASP A 82 -8.68 19.05 29.94
CA ASP A 82 -8.48 20.07 28.90
C ASP A 82 -9.78 20.82 28.55
N HIS A 83 -10.28 20.71 27.31
CA HIS A 83 -11.50 21.37 26.82
C HIS A 83 -12.64 20.38 26.51
N ALA A 84 -12.46 19.09 26.78
CA ALA A 84 -13.37 18.02 26.39
C ALA A 84 -14.82 18.23 26.88
N HIS A 85 -15.80 18.02 25.99
CA HIS A 85 -17.23 18.16 26.29
C HIS A 85 -17.94 16.81 26.32
N ILE A 86 -18.46 16.45 27.49
CA ILE A 86 -19.32 15.29 27.70
C ILE A 86 -20.78 15.75 27.87
N GLY A 87 -21.70 15.23 27.06
CA GLY A 87 -23.10 15.68 27.01
C GLY A 87 -24.12 14.57 26.73
N GLY A 88 -25.38 14.95 26.55
CA GLY A 88 -26.48 13.99 26.34
C GLY A 88 -26.67 13.08 27.56
N HIS A 89 -26.74 11.78 27.33
CA HIS A 89 -26.73 10.67 28.31
C HIS A 89 -25.37 9.93 28.36
N ALA A 90 -24.28 10.52 27.85
CA ALA A 90 -23.00 9.83 27.67
C ALA A 90 -22.42 9.28 28.99
N HIS A 91 -21.75 8.12 28.91
CA HIS A 91 -21.22 7.42 30.08
C HIS A 91 -19.71 7.14 29.94
N ILE A 92 -18.90 7.90 30.67
CA ILE A 92 -17.44 7.72 30.79
C ILE A 92 -17.15 6.91 32.05
N THR A 93 -16.53 5.74 31.91
CA THR A 93 -16.40 4.74 32.99
C THR A 93 -15.05 4.01 32.97
N GLY A 94 -14.84 3.05 33.88
CA GLY A 94 -13.59 2.29 33.94
C GLY A 94 -12.41 3.17 34.39
N HIS A 95 -11.33 3.16 33.62
CA HIS A 95 -10.14 4.01 33.72
C HIS A 95 -10.01 4.98 32.53
N ALA A 96 -11.10 5.19 31.77
CA ALA A 96 -11.10 5.95 30.53
C ALA A 96 -10.61 7.40 30.70
N ARG A 97 -10.01 7.95 29.64
CA ARG A 97 -9.54 9.33 29.55
C ARG A 97 -10.16 10.02 28.34
N VAL A 98 -10.75 11.20 28.54
CA VAL A 98 -11.24 12.07 27.46
C VAL A 98 -10.64 13.47 27.65
N TYR A 99 -9.94 13.97 26.65
CA TYR A 99 -9.14 15.20 26.75
C TYR A 99 -8.90 15.86 25.37
N GLY A 100 -8.08 16.91 25.30
CA GLY A 100 -8.11 17.83 24.15
C GLY A 100 -9.46 18.53 24.05
N ASP A 101 -9.98 18.68 22.84
CA ASP A 101 -11.28 19.27 22.52
C ASP A 101 -12.39 18.20 22.33
N ALA A 102 -12.11 16.95 22.70
CA ALA A 102 -12.92 15.80 22.34
C ALA A 102 -14.36 15.85 22.88
N ARG A 103 -15.32 15.45 22.05
CA ARG A 103 -16.76 15.58 22.28
C ARG A 103 -17.42 14.21 22.39
N VAL A 104 -18.03 13.90 23.54
CA VAL A 104 -18.75 12.62 23.76
C VAL A 104 -20.19 12.91 24.15
N CYS A 105 -21.14 12.61 23.27
CA CYS A 105 -22.55 13.01 23.42
C CYS A 105 -23.55 11.84 23.31
N ASP A 106 -24.84 12.18 23.27
CA ASP A 106 -25.96 11.25 23.11
C ASP A 106 -25.91 10.08 24.09
N HIS A 107 -25.94 8.82 23.64
CA HIS A 107 -25.88 7.63 24.50
C HIS A 107 -24.49 6.96 24.47
N ALA A 108 -23.46 7.65 23.95
CA ALA A 108 -22.12 7.13 23.76
C ALA A 108 -21.47 6.66 25.08
N ARG A 109 -20.57 5.68 24.97
CA ARG A 109 -19.95 4.99 26.10
C ARG A 109 -18.45 4.91 25.89
N VAL A 110 -17.66 5.48 26.81
CA VAL A 110 -16.21 5.31 26.83
C VAL A 110 -15.84 4.56 28.12
N ARG A 111 -15.22 3.38 28.00
CA ARG A 111 -14.96 2.49 29.13
C ARG A 111 -13.62 1.74 29.00
N GLY A 112 -13.31 0.85 29.95
CA GLY A 112 -11.99 0.22 30.01
C GLY A 112 -10.89 1.25 30.32
N HIS A 113 -9.73 1.12 29.69
CA HIS A 113 -8.61 2.06 29.72
C HIS A 113 -8.56 2.98 28.48
N ALA A 114 -9.65 3.04 27.70
CA ALA A 114 -9.72 3.77 26.44
C ALA A 114 -9.36 5.26 26.57
N ARG A 115 -8.82 5.81 25.48
CA ARG A 115 -8.37 7.20 25.38
C ARG A 115 -8.99 7.86 24.17
N VAL A 116 -9.57 9.03 24.38
CA VAL A 116 -10.17 9.88 23.34
C VAL A 116 -9.55 11.26 23.49
N SER A 117 -8.92 11.77 22.42
CA SER A 117 -8.16 13.03 22.45
C SER A 117 -8.44 13.93 21.25
N ASP A 118 -7.86 15.13 21.27
CA ASP A 118 -7.84 16.06 20.14
C ASP A 118 -9.26 16.50 19.73
N GLU A 119 -9.59 16.58 18.43
CA GLU A 119 -10.90 17.06 17.94
C GLU A 119 -11.96 15.95 17.81
N VAL A 120 -11.72 14.78 18.40
CA VAL A 120 -12.53 13.57 18.18
C VAL A 120 -13.98 13.71 18.67
N VAL A 121 -14.92 13.22 17.85
CA VAL A 121 -16.36 13.12 18.19
C VAL A 121 -16.73 11.66 18.45
N VAL A 122 -17.49 11.40 19.51
CA VAL A 122 -18.11 10.10 19.80
C VAL A 122 -19.59 10.32 20.14
N SER A 123 -20.51 9.80 19.33
CA SER A 123 -21.93 10.19 19.34
C SER A 123 -22.90 9.01 19.25
N GLY A 124 -24.20 9.28 19.09
CA GLY A 124 -25.23 8.24 18.89
C GLY A 124 -25.40 7.30 20.09
N LYS A 125 -24.99 6.04 19.94
CA LYS A 125 -24.90 4.99 20.96
C LYS A 125 -23.50 4.35 21.01
N ALA A 126 -22.52 4.93 20.30
CA ALA A 126 -21.21 4.34 20.04
C ALA A 126 -20.48 3.89 21.31
N CYS A 127 -19.71 2.81 21.22
CA CYS A 127 -19.00 2.21 22.34
C CYS A 127 -17.50 2.15 22.07
N VAL A 128 -16.72 2.90 22.86
CA VAL A 128 -15.26 2.91 22.85
C VAL A 128 -14.74 2.22 24.11
N GLU A 129 -13.96 1.14 23.97
CA GLU A 129 -13.52 0.34 25.13
C GLU A 129 -12.16 -0.37 24.99
N GLY A 130 -11.86 -1.27 25.93
CA GLY A 130 -10.57 -1.94 26.00
C GLY A 130 -9.47 -0.94 26.38
N ASN A 131 -8.35 -0.97 25.68
CA ASN A 131 -7.25 -0.01 25.72
C ASN A 131 -7.29 0.97 24.52
N ALA A 132 -8.35 0.96 23.70
CA ALA A 132 -8.42 1.65 22.41
C ALA A 132 -8.07 3.15 22.49
N VAL A 133 -7.43 3.66 21.44
CA VAL A 133 -6.94 5.04 21.36
C VAL A 133 -7.51 5.71 20.12
N ILE A 134 -8.26 6.79 20.31
CA ILE A 134 -8.90 7.57 19.24
C ILE A 134 -8.39 9.01 19.34
N ALA A 135 -7.79 9.50 18.26
CA ALA A 135 -7.02 10.74 18.21
C ALA A 135 -7.13 11.45 16.85
N GLY A 136 -6.80 12.74 16.80
CA GLY A 136 -6.89 13.58 15.61
C GLY A 136 -8.30 14.13 15.35
N GLN A 137 -8.85 13.89 14.17
CA GLN A 137 -10.15 14.40 13.71
C GLN A 137 -11.09 13.24 13.36
N ALA A 138 -11.20 12.27 14.25
CA ALA A 138 -12.01 11.08 14.03
C ALA A 138 -13.44 11.24 14.54
N ASP A 139 -14.41 10.65 13.86
CA ASP A 139 -15.81 10.53 14.32
C ASP A 139 -16.14 9.04 14.56
N VAL A 140 -16.76 8.75 15.69
CA VAL A 140 -17.33 7.42 16.00
C VAL A 140 -18.79 7.56 16.40
N SER A 141 -19.69 7.19 15.49
CA SER A 141 -21.11 7.57 15.51
C SER A 141 -22.05 6.34 15.59
N ASP A 142 -23.36 6.60 15.61
CA ASP A 142 -24.43 5.58 15.56
C ASP A 142 -24.26 4.44 16.57
N ASN A 143 -24.17 3.18 16.15
CA ASN A 143 -24.00 2.04 17.06
C ASN A 143 -22.55 1.51 17.09
N ALA A 144 -21.61 2.20 16.42
CA ALA A 144 -20.26 1.72 16.16
C ALA A 144 -19.49 1.30 17.44
N TRP A 145 -18.67 0.24 17.31
CA TRP A 145 -17.90 -0.34 18.41
C TRP A 145 -16.41 -0.33 18.10
N VAL A 146 -15.66 0.53 18.81
CA VAL A 146 -14.19 0.53 18.80
C VAL A 146 -13.70 -0.09 20.11
N GLY A 147 -12.86 -1.12 20.04
CA GLY A 147 -12.51 -1.91 21.23
C GLY A 147 -11.15 -2.57 21.19
N GLN A 148 -10.88 -3.36 22.24
CA GLN A 148 -9.60 -4.06 22.44
C GLN A 148 -8.43 -3.08 22.43
N ASN A 149 -7.45 -3.19 21.54
CA ASN A 149 -6.29 -2.29 21.47
C ASN A 149 -6.34 -1.32 20.28
N ALA A 150 -7.44 -1.29 19.52
CA ALA A 150 -7.56 -0.57 18.25
C ALA A 150 -7.16 0.91 18.34
N VAL A 151 -6.49 1.39 17.29
CA VAL A 151 -5.92 2.73 17.19
C VAL A 151 -6.53 3.46 15.99
N ILE A 152 -7.25 4.54 16.25
CA ILE A 152 -7.91 5.38 15.25
C ILE A 152 -7.22 6.76 15.24
N LYS A 153 -6.80 7.21 14.05
CA LYS A 153 -6.02 8.45 13.89
C LYS A 153 -6.42 9.26 12.66
N GLY A 154 -6.01 10.53 12.65
CA GLY A 154 -6.23 11.45 11.53
C GLY A 154 -7.72 11.72 11.33
N THR A 155 -8.10 11.95 10.07
CA THR A 155 -9.50 12.20 9.68
C THR A 155 -10.17 10.87 9.30
N SER A 156 -10.65 10.11 10.29
CA SER A 156 -11.20 8.76 10.12
C SER A 156 -12.62 8.64 10.68
N PHE A 157 -13.51 7.92 9.99
CA PHE A 157 -14.93 7.86 10.34
C PHE A 157 -15.36 6.41 10.57
N ILE A 158 -16.00 6.12 11.70
CA ILE A 158 -16.50 4.79 12.05
C ILE A 158 -17.96 4.91 12.53
N TYR A 159 -18.93 4.54 11.68
CA TYR A 159 -20.35 4.84 11.91
C TYR A 159 -21.27 3.65 11.55
N GLU A 160 -22.59 3.85 11.56
CA GLU A 160 -23.61 2.79 11.47
C GLU A 160 -23.41 1.69 12.54
N ASP A 161 -23.21 0.42 12.17
CA ASP A 161 -23.00 -0.72 13.09
C ASP A 161 -21.53 -1.25 13.04
N ALA A 162 -20.60 -0.45 12.50
CA ALA A 162 -19.22 -0.86 12.26
C ALA A 162 -18.45 -1.29 13.53
N VAL A 163 -17.59 -2.30 13.39
CA VAL A 163 -16.81 -2.89 14.49
C VAL A 163 -15.31 -2.84 14.19
N VAL A 164 -14.54 -2.12 15.00
CA VAL A 164 -13.07 -2.05 14.90
C VAL A 164 -12.42 -2.56 16.19
N THR A 165 -11.67 -3.66 16.11
CA THR A 165 -11.14 -4.41 17.27
C THR A 165 -9.75 -4.99 16.98
N GLY A 166 -9.23 -5.86 17.85
CA GLY A 166 -7.83 -6.32 17.79
C GLY A 166 -6.85 -5.21 18.16
N ASP A 167 -5.72 -5.21 17.48
CA ASP A 167 -4.66 -4.20 17.49
C ASP A 167 -4.71 -3.35 16.19
N ALA A 168 -5.86 -3.32 15.52
CA ALA A 168 -6.05 -2.69 14.21
C ALA A 168 -5.77 -1.18 14.22
N LEU A 169 -5.21 -0.67 13.11
CA LEU A 169 -4.74 0.71 12.96
C LEU A 169 -5.40 1.39 11.76
N LEU A 170 -6.22 2.41 12.01
CA LEU A 170 -6.90 3.20 10.98
C LEU A 170 -6.32 4.63 10.96
N GLU A 171 -5.85 5.09 9.81
CA GLU A 171 -5.43 6.47 9.60
C GLU A 171 -5.91 7.04 8.25
N ARG A 172 -6.77 8.07 8.30
CA ARG A 172 -7.49 8.63 7.14
C ARG A 172 -8.29 7.55 6.42
N SER A 173 -9.25 6.92 7.11
CA SER A 173 -10.03 5.80 6.58
C SER A 173 -11.48 5.77 7.08
N HIS A 174 -12.36 5.13 6.32
CA HIS A 174 -13.80 5.03 6.61
C HIS A 174 -14.18 3.57 6.91
N VAL A 175 -15.01 3.33 7.93
CA VAL A 175 -15.63 2.02 8.18
C VAL A 175 -17.11 2.20 8.56
N TYR A 176 -18.02 1.57 7.82
CA TYR A 176 -19.47 1.74 8.01
C TYR A 176 -20.27 0.50 7.60
N GLY A 177 -21.60 0.56 7.61
CA GLY A 177 -22.47 -0.61 7.53
C GLY A 177 -22.33 -1.51 8.77
N GLN A 178 -22.31 -2.81 8.53
CA GLN A 178 -21.96 -3.89 9.47
C GLN A 178 -20.46 -4.25 9.40
N ALA A 179 -19.61 -3.44 8.75
CA ALA A 179 -18.24 -3.81 8.43
C ALA A 179 -17.36 -4.06 9.66
N ARG A 180 -16.38 -4.96 9.51
CA ARG A 180 -15.59 -5.49 10.62
C ARG A 180 -14.10 -5.42 10.32
N VAL A 181 -13.37 -4.60 11.09
CA VAL A 181 -11.91 -4.54 11.07
C VAL A 181 -11.34 -5.13 12.36
N ALA A 182 -10.43 -6.09 12.27
CA ALA A 182 -9.89 -6.81 13.42
C ALA A 182 -8.46 -7.35 13.20
N GLY A 183 -7.88 -8.00 14.20
CA GLY A 183 -6.49 -8.49 14.13
C GLY A 183 -5.49 -7.34 14.23
N GLU A 184 -4.40 -7.42 13.47
CA GLU A 184 -3.40 -6.35 13.28
C GLU A 184 -3.67 -5.52 12.01
N ALA A 185 -4.87 -5.64 11.42
CA ALA A 185 -5.25 -5.02 10.15
C ALA A 185 -5.02 -3.50 10.13
N ARG A 186 -4.56 -2.98 8.98
CA ARG A 186 -4.14 -1.58 8.83
C ARG A 186 -4.80 -0.93 7.64
N LEU A 187 -5.47 0.20 7.85
CA LEU A 187 -6.17 0.96 6.81
C LEU A 187 -5.56 2.36 6.72
N TYR A 188 -5.19 2.77 5.50
CA TYR A 188 -4.48 4.01 5.21
C TYR A 188 -5.01 4.72 3.96
N SER A 189 -4.71 6.02 3.86
CA SER A 189 -4.73 6.77 2.58
C SER A 189 -6.08 6.79 1.86
N GLY A 190 -7.18 6.96 2.60
CA GLY A 190 -8.54 7.03 2.04
C GLY A 190 -9.27 5.69 1.96
N SER A 191 -8.64 4.58 2.37
CA SER A 191 -9.27 3.25 2.38
C SER A 191 -10.63 3.24 3.08
N SER A 192 -11.57 2.50 2.50
CA SER A 192 -12.96 2.44 2.93
C SER A 192 -13.43 0.99 3.01
N VAL A 193 -13.99 0.57 4.15
CA VAL A 193 -14.48 -0.80 4.38
C VAL A 193 -15.94 -0.76 4.84
N CYS A 194 -16.86 -1.30 4.05
CA CYS A 194 -18.29 -1.04 4.23
C CYS A 194 -19.20 -2.26 4.00
N ASP A 195 -20.51 -2.02 4.11
CA ASP A 195 -21.58 -3.03 4.03
C ASP A 195 -21.39 -4.17 5.03
N SER A 196 -21.03 -5.39 4.63
CA SER A 196 -20.74 -6.52 5.52
C SER A 196 -19.28 -7.00 5.41
N ALA A 197 -18.40 -6.17 4.84
CA ALA A 197 -17.01 -6.51 4.56
C ALA A 197 -16.19 -6.75 5.83
N GLN A 198 -15.18 -7.62 5.72
CA GLN A 198 -14.39 -8.09 6.85
C GLN A 198 -12.91 -8.01 6.50
N VAL A 199 -12.15 -7.18 7.21
CA VAL A 199 -10.69 -7.04 7.07
C VAL A 199 -10.05 -7.45 8.39
N THR A 200 -9.29 -8.54 8.39
CA THR A 200 -8.80 -9.20 9.61
C THR A 200 -7.30 -9.51 9.50
N GLY A 201 -6.79 -10.47 10.30
CA GLY A 201 -5.40 -10.92 10.31
C GLY A 201 -4.37 -9.77 10.28
N THR A 202 -3.45 -9.79 9.32
CA THR A 202 -2.40 -8.76 9.13
C THR A 202 -2.64 -7.85 7.92
N ALA A 203 -3.82 -7.93 7.31
CA ALA A 203 -4.17 -7.25 6.06
C ALA A 203 -3.87 -5.73 6.09
N SER A 204 -3.17 -5.23 5.08
CA SER A 204 -2.73 -3.83 4.97
C SER A 204 -3.31 -3.18 3.71
N ILE A 205 -4.25 -2.24 3.91
CA ILE A 205 -5.19 -1.72 2.92
C ILE A 205 -4.91 -0.24 2.64
N PHE A 206 -4.47 0.10 1.43
CA PHE A 206 -4.09 1.46 1.03
C PHE A 206 -4.96 1.96 -0.14
N GLY A 207 -5.62 3.11 0.01
CA GLY A 207 -6.42 3.74 -1.05
C GLY A 207 -7.51 2.84 -1.66
N THR A 208 -7.97 1.83 -0.92
CA THR A 208 -8.74 0.69 -1.45
C THR A 208 -10.17 0.69 -0.89
N THR A 209 -11.15 0.32 -1.71
CA THR A 209 -12.53 0.08 -1.30
C THR A 209 -12.76 -1.42 -1.10
N VAL A 210 -13.32 -1.80 0.05
CA VAL A 210 -13.71 -3.19 0.37
C VAL A 210 -15.18 -3.20 0.83
N ARG A 211 -16.07 -3.87 0.11
CA ARG A 211 -17.54 -3.76 0.30
C ARG A 211 -18.31 -5.08 0.16
N ASP A 212 -19.64 -5.02 0.21
CA ASP A 212 -20.56 -6.17 0.24
C ASP A 212 -20.19 -7.21 1.34
N GLU A 213 -19.97 -8.49 0.99
CA GLU A 213 -19.57 -9.58 1.90
C GLU A 213 -18.07 -9.93 1.79
N ALA A 214 -17.25 -9.06 1.17
CA ALA A 214 -15.85 -9.34 0.88
C ALA A 214 -15.02 -9.58 2.15
N LYS A 215 -14.08 -10.52 2.06
CA LYS A 215 -13.26 -11.00 3.17
C LYS A 215 -11.79 -10.90 2.83
N ILE A 216 -11.05 -10.24 3.70
CA ILE A 216 -9.61 -10.07 3.61
C ILE A 216 -9.01 -10.46 4.95
N THR A 217 -8.04 -11.38 4.94
CA THR A 217 -7.37 -11.87 6.17
C THR A 217 -5.93 -11.39 6.23
N ASP A 218 -5.19 -11.41 5.12
CA ASP A 218 -3.75 -11.13 5.11
C ASP A 218 -3.31 -10.53 3.77
N GLY A 219 -2.07 -10.02 3.74
CA GLY A 219 -1.46 -9.42 2.55
C GLY A 219 -1.63 -7.91 2.42
N THR A 220 -1.01 -7.34 1.38
CA THR A 220 -1.07 -5.91 1.07
C THR A 220 -1.96 -5.67 -0.15
N ILE A 221 -2.89 -4.73 -0.05
CA ILE A 221 -3.81 -4.34 -1.13
C ILE A 221 -3.74 -2.83 -1.33
N VAL A 222 -3.62 -2.38 -2.59
CA VAL A 222 -3.28 -0.99 -2.95
C VAL A 222 -4.15 -0.52 -4.13
N ASN A 223 -4.84 0.60 -3.97
CA ASN A 223 -5.73 1.22 -4.96
C ASN A 223 -6.76 0.27 -5.62
N CYS A 224 -7.20 -0.78 -4.91
CA CYS A 224 -8.08 -1.83 -5.43
C CYS A 224 -9.57 -1.57 -5.14
N TRP A 225 -10.42 -2.31 -5.84
CA TRP A 225 -11.86 -2.38 -5.58
C TRP A 225 -12.29 -3.84 -5.32
N ILE A 226 -12.71 -4.16 -4.09
CA ILE A 226 -13.00 -5.54 -3.67
C ILE A 226 -14.41 -5.63 -3.11
N GLU A 227 -15.24 -6.50 -3.68
CA GLU A 227 -16.68 -6.52 -3.42
C GLU A 227 -17.31 -7.93 -3.58
N GLY A 228 -18.64 -8.03 -3.57
CA GLY A 228 -19.36 -9.30 -3.59
C GLY A 228 -18.95 -10.22 -2.43
N ARG A 229 -18.49 -11.45 -2.72
CA ARG A 229 -18.02 -12.42 -1.72
C ARG A 229 -16.55 -12.80 -1.91
N ALA A 230 -15.76 -11.92 -2.52
CA ALA A 230 -14.34 -12.14 -2.78
C ALA A 230 -13.58 -12.44 -1.48
N HIS A 231 -12.67 -13.42 -1.51
CA HIS A 231 -11.90 -13.89 -0.36
C HIS A 231 -10.40 -13.80 -0.63
N VAL A 232 -9.67 -13.03 0.17
CA VAL A 232 -8.26 -12.64 -0.07
C VAL A 232 -7.40 -12.90 1.18
N GLU A 233 -6.33 -13.66 1.03
CA GLU A 233 -5.35 -13.98 2.08
C GLU A 233 -3.91 -13.65 1.65
N ALA A 234 -3.75 -12.97 0.51
CA ALA A 234 -2.46 -12.65 -0.08
C ALA A 234 -2.44 -11.25 -0.72
N THR A 235 -1.24 -10.70 -0.87
CA THR A 235 -0.99 -9.48 -1.63
C THR A 235 -1.47 -9.63 -3.08
N ILE A 236 -2.23 -8.66 -3.56
CA ILE A 236 -2.75 -8.61 -4.93
C ILE A 236 -2.10 -7.44 -5.72
N PRO A 237 -2.16 -7.43 -7.06
CA PRO A 237 -1.62 -6.32 -7.85
C PRO A 237 -2.32 -4.97 -7.55
N ASP A 238 -1.63 -3.86 -7.81
CA ASP A 238 -2.21 -2.51 -7.76
C ASP A 238 -3.37 -2.38 -8.75
N LYS A 239 -4.47 -1.72 -8.35
CA LYS A 239 -5.69 -1.53 -9.18
C LYS A 239 -6.33 -2.84 -9.65
N ALA A 240 -6.34 -3.85 -8.77
CA ALA A 240 -7.12 -5.06 -8.96
C ALA A 240 -8.60 -4.82 -8.57
N ASP A 241 -9.51 -5.18 -9.46
CA ASP A 241 -10.95 -5.10 -9.25
C ASP A 241 -11.52 -6.52 -9.17
N LEU A 242 -12.08 -6.89 -8.02
CA LEU A 242 -12.45 -8.26 -7.66
C LEU A 242 -13.87 -8.32 -7.06
N SER A 243 -14.76 -9.12 -7.64
CA SER A 243 -16.12 -9.33 -7.10
C SER A 243 -16.54 -10.79 -7.01
N GLY A 244 -17.71 -11.04 -6.40
CA GLY A 244 -18.43 -12.30 -6.55
C GLY A 244 -17.76 -13.49 -5.85
N GLU A 245 -16.96 -14.27 -6.57
CA GLU A 245 -16.49 -15.60 -6.15
C GLU A 245 -14.96 -15.78 -6.20
N ALA A 246 -14.21 -14.69 -6.33
CA ALA A 246 -12.75 -14.70 -6.32
C ALA A 246 -12.16 -15.28 -5.02
N GLN A 247 -11.09 -16.07 -5.12
CA GLN A 247 -10.38 -16.69 -3.99
C GLN A 247 -8.85 -16.61 -4.16
N ILE A 248 -8.26 -15.57 -3.56
CA ILE A 248 -6.83 -15.24 -3.70
C ILE A 248 -6.07 -15.69 -2.46
N LEU A 249 -5.52 -16.91 -2.49
CA LEU A 249 -4.76 -17.49 -1.38
C LEU A 249 -3.24 -17.32 -1.54
N VAL A 250 -2.79 -17.04 -2.76
CA VAL A 250 -1.41 -16.69 -3.13
C VAL A 250 -1.46 -15.65 -4.25
N PRO A 251 -0.42 -14.81 -4.46
CA PRO A 251 -0.46 -13.76 -5.46
C PRO A 251 -0.77 -14.26 -6.88
N GLU A 252 -0.32 -15.46 -7.25
CA GLU A 252 -0.54 -16.00 -8.60
C GLU A 252 -1.96 -16.56 -8.83
N HIS A 253 -2.87 -16.38 -7.87
CA HIS A 253 -4.31 -16.52 -8.10
C HIS A 253 -4.94 -15.25 -8.69
N CYS A 254 -4.20 -14.15 -8.82
CA CYS A 254 -4.66 -12.88 -9.38
C CYS A 254 -3.64 -12.33 -10.39
N GLU A 255 -4.13 -11.85 -11.53
CA GLU A 255 -3.33 -11.17 -12.55
C GLU A 255 -4.08 -9.94 -13.03
N VAL A 256 -3.39 -8.81 -13.14
CA VAL A 256 -3.97 -7.54 -13.61
C VAL A 256 -3.15 -7.06 -14.80
N PHE A 257 -3.81 -6.67 -15.88
CA PHE A 257 -3.19 -6.14 -17.09
C PHE A 257 -4.01 -5.01 -17.70
N ARG A 258 -3.41 -4.24 -18.61
CA ARG A 258 -4.09 -3.17 -19.37
C ARG A 258 -4.41 -3.66 -20.79
N PRO A 259 -5.65 -3.51 -21.30
CA PRO A 259 -6.00 -3.92 -22.65
C PRO A 259 -5.42 -2.93 -23.68
N VAL A 260 -4.88 -3.45 -24.77
CA VAL A 260 -4.34 -2.62 -25.87
C VAL A 260 -5.45 -1.76 -26.48
N GLY A 261 -5.27 -0.44 -26.48
CA GLY A 261 -6.25 0.54 -26.98
C GLY A 261 -7.30 1.00 -25.97
N GLY A 262 -7.38 0.39 -24.79
CA GLY A 262 -8.28 0.86 -23.72
C GLY A 262 -7.74 2.10 -23.01
N ASN A 263 -8.55 3.15 -22.89
CA ASN A 263 -8.25 4.32 -22.06
C ASN A 263 -8.35 3.93 -20.58
N ASP A 264 -7.20 3.82 -19.91
CA ASP A 264 -6.97 3.56 -18.47
C ASP A 264 -7.66 2.38 -17.78
N CYS A 265 -8.56 1.65 -18.45
CA CYS A 265 -9.19 0.43 -17.96
C CYS A 265 -8.16 -0.63 -17.52
N MET A 266 -8.37 -1.23 -16.35
CA MET A 266 -7.59 -2.36 -15.85
C MET A 266 -8.43 -3.63 -15.90
N VAL A 267 -7.86 -4.70 -16.43
CA VAL A 267 -8.51 -6.02 -16.54
C VAL A 267 -7.92 -6.93 -15.48
N THR A 268 -8.76 -7.39 -14.56
CA THR A 268 -8.37 -8.28 -13.45
C THR A 268 -8.87 -9.68 -13.74
N VAL A 269 -7.96 -10.66 -13.72
CA VAL A 269 -8.28 -12.08 -13.88
C VAL A 269 -7.90 -12.79 -12.59
N ALA A 270 -8.82 -13.56 -12.02
CA ALA A 270 -8.62 -14.20 -10.73
C ALA A 270 -9.29 -15.57 -10.62
N ARG A 271 -8.68 -16.44 -9.82
CA ARG A 271 -9.20 -17.78 -9.53
C ARG A 271 -10.46 -17.66 -8.66
N THR A 272 -11.48 -18.45 -8.93
CA THR A 272 -12.70 -18.55 -8.12
C THR A 272 -12.60 -19.66 -7.05
N VAL A 273 -13.54 -19.67 -6.10
CA VAL A 273 -13.72 -20.78 -5.13
C VAL A 273 -13.98 -22.15 -5.78
N HIS A 274 -14.33 -22.18 -7.07
CA HIS A 274 -14.52 -23.41 -7.87
C HIS A 274 -13.26 -23.82 -8.64
N GLY A 275 -12.16 -23.07 -8.51
CA GLY A 275 -10.88 -23.34 -9.17
C GLY A 275 -10.76 -22.74 -10.57
N GLU A 276 -11.86 -22.22 -11.14
CA GLU A 276 -11.95 -21.58 -12.46
C GLU A 276 -11.28 -20.20 -12.49
N ALA A 277 -11.00 -19.64 -13.67
CA ALA A 277 -10.52 -18.25 -13.81
C ALA A 277 -11.60 -17.34 -14.41
N LYS A 278 -12.11 -16.43 -13.58
CA LYS A 278 -13.05 -15.37 -13.98
C LYS A 278 -12.28 -14.07 -14.22
N ALA A 279 -12.89 -13.15 -14.96
CA ALA A 279 -12.36 -11.82 -15.23
C ALA A 279 -13.36 -10.72 -14.83
N TRP A 280 -12.80 -9.56 -14.52
CA TRP A 280 -13.43 -8.31 -14.11
C TRP A 280 -12.70 -7.14 -14.78
N VAL A 281 -13.34 -5.98 -14.85
CA VAL A 281 -12.75 -4.76 -15.44
C VAL A 281 -13.06 -3.57 -14.57
N SER A 282 -12.13 -2.62 -14.47
CA SER A 282 -12.41 -1.33 -13.86
C SER A 282 -13.31 -0.49 -14.78
N THR A 283 -14.19 0.32 -14.20
CA THR A 283 -15.12 1.21 -14.92
C THR A 283 -14.37 2.04 -15.98
N PHE A 284 -14.92 2.08 -17.21
CA PHE A 284 -14.27 2.72 -18.37
C PHE A 284 -15.26 3.53 -19.20
N GLU A 285 -14.78 4.58 -19.88
CA GLU A 285 -15.63 5.47 -20.68
C GLU A 285 -15.86 4.91 -22.10
N THR A 286 -17.08 5.07 -22.62
CA THR A 286 -17.48 4.72 -23.98
C THR A 286 -18.34 5.82 -24.61
N GLU A 287 -18.55 5.78 -25.92
CA GLU A 287 -19.46 6.69 -26.63
C GLU A 287 -20.92 6.70 -26.11
N GLN A 288 -21.31 5.69 -25.31
CA GLN A 288 -22.66 5.52 -24.79
C GLN A 288 -22.76 5.79 -23.27
N GLY A 289 -21.65 6.17 -22.63
CA GLY A 289 -21.52 6.31 -21.17
C GLY A 289 -20.48 5.35 -20.60
N TRP A 290 -20.58 5.06 -19.31
CA TRP A 290 -19.64 4.17 -18.61
C TRP A 290 -19.98 2.69 -18.84
N GLY A 291 -18.96 1.86 -19.03
CA GLY A 291 -19.05 0.39 -19.05
C GLY A 291 -18.33 -0.23 -17.84
N GLU A 292 -18.80 -1.39 -17.41
CA GLU A 292 -18.33 -2.07 -16.18
C GLU A 292 -18.14 -3.59 -16.37
N THR A 293 -18.37 -4.12 -17.58
CA THR A 293 -18.28 -5.56 -17.87
C THR A 293 -17.24 -5.89 -18.96
N VAL A 294 -16.72 -7.13 -18.90
CA VAL A 294 -15.79 -7.68 -19.90
C VAL A 294 -16.45 -7.68 -21.29
N GLU A 295 -17.74 -8.01 -21.35
CA GLU A 295 -18.56 -8.10 -22.56
C GLU A 295 -18.91 -6.72 -23.17
N GLU A 296 -18.79 -5.64 -22.41
CA GLU A 296 -18.86 -4.26 -22.91
C GLU A 296 -17.49 -3.78 -23.38
N LEU A 297 -16.42 -4.12 -22.64
CA LEU A 297 -15.04 -3.77 -23.01
C LEU A 297 -14.67 -4.43 -24.35
N GLU A 298 -14.95 -5.73 -24.51
CA GLU A 298 -14.69 -6.45 -25.75
C GLU A 298 -15.41 -5.81 -26.95
N ARG A 299 -16.69 -5.42 -26.76
CA ARG A 299 -17.52 -4.75 -27.77
C ARG A 299 -17.01 -3.35 -28.12
N HIS A 300 -16.46 -2.63 -27.13
CA HIS A 300 -15.83 -1.32 -27.33
C HIS A 300 -14.51 -1.46 -28.12
N LEU A 301 -13.70 -2.46 -27.81
CA LEU A 301 -12.44 -2.76 -28.52
C LEU A 301 -12.68 -3.35 -29.92
N ASP A 302 -13.78 -4.08 -30.14
CA ASP A 302 -14.22 -4.54 -31.48
C ASP A 302 -14.56 -3.33 -32.37
N ALA A 303 -15.27 -2.32 -31.83
CA ALA A 303 -15.59 -1.09 -32.56
C ALA A 303 -14.35 -0.27 -32.95
N GLN A 304 -13.25 -0.39 -32.19
CA GLN A 304 -11.94 0.18 -32.51
C GLN A 304 -11.06 -0.73 -33.38
N GLY A 305 -11.44 -2.00 -33.59
CA GLY A 305 -10.66 -2.98 -34.37
C GLY A 305 -9.47 -3.61 -33.64
N VAL A 306 -9.43 -3.57 -32.29
CA VAL A 306 -8.30 -4.04 -31.45
C VAL A 306 -8.66 -5.14 -30.45
N ALA A 307 -9.83 -5.77 -30.59
CA ALA A 307 -10.29 -6.83 -29.67
C ALA A 307 -9.47 -8.14 -29.72
N GLU A 308 -8.85 -8.51 -30.84
CA GLU A 308 -8.06 -9.76 -30.93
C GLU A 308 -6.86 -9.79 -29.95
N PRO A 309 -5.99 -8.77 -29.87
CA PRO A 309 -4.97 -8.64 -28.82
C PRO A 309 -5.51 -8.73 -27.38
N PHE A 310 -6.74 -8.24 -27.14
CA PHE A 310 -7.40 -8.34 -25.84
C PHE A 310 -7.87 -9.78 -25.57
N ARG A 311 -8.52 -10.45 -26.53
CA ARG A 311 -8.93 -11.86 -26.45
C ARG A 311 -7.72 -12.77 -26.17
N GLU A 312 -6.61 -12.55 -26.86
CA GLU A 312 -5.36 -13.28 -26.64
C GLU A 312 -4.81 -13.05 -25.22
N SER A 313 -4.65 -11.79 -24.80
CA SER A 313 -4.17 -11.42 -23.46
C SER A 313 -5.02 -12.05 -22.35
N LEU A 314 -6.35 -11.96 -22.49
CA LEU A 314 -7.31 -12.56 -21.57
C LEU A 314 -7.20 -14.09 -21.51
N SER A 315 -6.95 -14.76 -22.64
CA SER A 315 -6.70 -16.22 -22.69
C SER A 315 -5.40 -16.61 -21.99
N ILE A 316 -4.40 -15.73 -22.02
CA ILE A 316 -3.08 -15.95 -21.44
C ILE A 316 -3.15 -15.78 -19.91
N ALA A 317 -3.77 -14.68 -19.43
CA ALA A 317 -3.99 -14.44 -18.01
C ALA A 317 -4.85 -15.55 -17.36
N LYS A 318 -5.92 -16.00 -18.02
CA LYS A 318 -6.74 -17.12 -17.52
C LYS A 318 -5.92 -18.41 -17.33
N ARG A 319 -5.07 -18.79 -18.29
CA ARG A 319 -4.19 -19.96 -18.17
C ARG A 319 -3.14 -19.83 -17.05
N ARG A 320 -2.54 -18.64 -16.90
CA ARG A 320 -1.57 -18.33 -15.83
C ARG A 320 -2.21 -18.49 -14.45
N VAL A 321 -3.34 -17.83 -14.23
CA VAL A 321 -4.13 -17.85 -12.97
C VAL A 321 -4.67 -19.24 -12.65
N LEU A 322 -5.15 -19.98 -13.65
CA LEU A 322 -5.60 -21.37 -13.47
C LEU A 322 -4.47 -22.28 -12.99
N ARG A 323 -3.19 -21.95 -13.26
CA ARG A 323 -2.06 -22.88 -13.14
C ARG A 323 -2.45 -24.25 -13.68
N GLU A 324 -2.85 -24.30 -14.96
CA GLU A 324 -3.06 -25.57 -15.65
C GLU A 324 -1.73 -26.32 -15.67
N SER A 325 -1.53 -27.18 -14.68
CA SER A 325 -0.46 -28.14 -14.64
C SER A 325 -0.72 -29.18 -15.72
N ALA A 326 -0.28 -28.86 -16.93
CA ALA A 326 0.48 -29.85 -17.64
C ALA A 326 1.53 -30.40 -16.67
N GLU A 327 1.43 -31.69 -16.37
CA GLU A 327 2.61 -32.46 -16.00
C GLU A 327 3.51 -32.42 -17.24
N GLU A 328 4.37 -31.39 -17.33
CA GLU A 328 5.41 -31.34 -18.35
C GLU A 328 6.29 -32.58 -18.12
N PRO A 329 6.29 -33.56 -19.03
CA PRO A 329 7.08 -34.77 -18.85
C PRO A 329 8.56 -34.36 -18.82
N ASP A 330 9.31 -34.84 -17.82
CA ASP A 330 10.70 -34.46 -17.49
C ASP A 330 11.42 -33.78 -18.68
N GLU A 331 11.46 -32.44 -18.68
CA GLU A 331 11.94 -31.67 -19.84
C GLU A 331 13.33 -32.15 -20.25
N GLU A 332 13.44 -32.80 -21.42
CA GLU A 332 14.74 -33.18 -21.99
C GLU A 332 15.59 -31.92 -22.15
N LEU A 333 16.74 -31.90 -21.47
CA LEU A 333 17.61 -30.72 -21.43
C LEU A 333 17.97 -30.27 -22.85
N CYS A 334 17.70 -29.00 -23.18
CA CYS A 334 18.18 -28.39 -24.42
C CYS A 334 19.71 -28.19 -24.44
N PHE A 335 20.42 -28.45 -23.34
CA PHE A 335 21.86 -28.23 -23.22
C PHE A 335 22.59 -29.25 -22.32
N GLU A 336 23.87 -29.44 -22.59
CA GLU A 336 24.82 -30.13 -21.69
C GLU A 336 25.88 -29.15 -21.13
N LEU A 337 26.56 -29.55 -20.04
CA LEU A 337 27.75 -28.85 -19.56
C LEU A 337 28.99 -29.43 -20.24
N THR A 338 29.93 -28.58 -20.62
CA THR A 338 31.24 -29.00 -21.13
C THR A 338 32.31 -29.01 -20.03
N ASP A 339 33.50 -29.54 -20.34
CA ASP A 339 34.66 -29.50 -19.45
C ASP A 339 35.23 -28.08 -19.24
N GLU A 340 34.84 -27.11 -20.07
CA GLU A 340 35.30 -25.73 -19.97
C GLU A 340 34.60 -25.03 -18.79
N LYS A 341 35.39 -24.54 -17.83
CA LYS A 341 34.89 -23.97 -16.57
C LYS A 341 35.68 -22.76 -16.11
N ARG A 342 35.00 -21.82 -15.46
CA ARG A 342 35.56 -20.63 -14.80
C ARG A 342 35.22 -20.67 -13.31
N VAL A 343 36.07 -20.07 -12.48
CA VAL A 343 35.84 -19.87 -11.05
C VAL A 343 35.80 -18.37 -10.80
N LEU A 344 34.79 -17.90 -10.05
CA LEU A 344 34.55 -16.49 -9.77
C LEU A 344 35.21 -16.06 -8.46
N ASP A 345 35.28 -14.75 -8.23
CA ASP A 345 35.87 -14.15 -7.04
C ASP A 345 35.13 -14.49 -5.73
N ASP A 346 33.83 -14.87 -5.82
CA ASP A 346 33.05 -15.40 -4.69
C ASP A 346 33.21 -16.92 -4.49
N GLY A 347 34.09 -17.57 -5.25
CA GLY A 347 34.38 -19.00 -5.19
C GLY A 347 33.43 -19.89 -6.02
N THR A 348 32.38 -19.32 -6.61
CA THR A 348 31.44 -20.09 -7.45
C THR A 348 32.14 -20.63 -8.69
N THR A 349 31.96 -21.92 -9.01
CA THR A 349 32.40 -22.52 -10.28
C THR A 349 31.24 -22.54 -11.28
N VAL A 350 31.50 -22.16 -12.53
CA VAL A 350 30.55 -22.20 -13.65
C VAL A 350 31.15 -22.91 -14.85
N PHE A 351 30.31 -23.55 -15.66
CA PHE A 351 30.66 -24.37 -16.82
C PHE A 351 30.02 -23.80 -18.09
N ARG A 352 30.74 -23.85 -19.21
CA ARG A 352 30.27 -23.47 -20.55
C ARG A 352 29.25 -24.50 -21.04
N ILE A 353 28.10 -24.07 -21.54
CA ILE A 353 27.07 -24.99 -22.06
C ILE A 353 27.25 -25.31 -23.55
N ARG A 354 26.65 -26.41 -24.00
CA ARG A 354 26.53 -26.79 -25.42
C ARG A 354 25.09 -27.17 -25.76
N SER A 355 24.57 -26.75 -26.91
CA SER A 355 23.21 -27.09 -27.34
C SER A 355 23.07 -28.58 -27.70
N LEU A 356 21.98 -29.20 -27.25
CA LEU A 356 21.59 -30.57 -27.58
C LEU A 356 20.53 -30.63 -28.70
N CYS A 357 20.01 -29.50 -29.17
CA CYS A 357 19.00 -29.40 -30.22
C CYS A 357 19.21 -28.19 -31.14
N ASP A 358 18.55 -28.20 -32.30
CA ASP A 358 18.47 -27.02 -33.17
C ASP A 358 17.32 -26.12 -32.70
N HIS A 359 17.54 -24.80 -32.67
CA HIS A 359 16.55 -23.79 -32.26
C HIS A 359 16.23 -22.86 -33.44
N ASP A 360 15.27 -23.27 -34.28
CA ASP A 360 14.92 -22.61 -35.55
C ASP A 360 14.66 -21.10 -35.45
N LEU A 361 14.09 -20.65 -34.32
CA LEU A 361 13.75 -19.24 -34.05
C LEU A 361 14.91 -18.41 -33.47
N LEU A 362 15.99 -19.05 -33.04
CA LEU A 362 17.12 -18.42 -32.33
C LEU A 362 18.45 -18.48 -33.10
N TRP A 363 18.47 -19.11 -34.28
CA TRP A 363 19.67 -19.33 -35.12
C TRP A 363 20.79 -20.14 -34.44
N VAL A 364 20.44 -21.02 -33.50
CA VAL A 364 21.38 -21.92 -32.80
C VAL A 364 21.23 -23.33 -33.36
N SER A 365 22.34 -23.95 -33.71
CA SER A 365 22.39 -25.36 -34.16
C SER A 365 22.81 -26.30 -33.04
N LYS A 366 22.44 -27.57 -33.17
CA LYS A 366 22.86 -28.64 -32.26
C LYS A 366 24.39 -28.76 -32.24
N GLY A 367 24.99 -28.55 -31.07
CA GLY A 367 26.43 -28.56 -30.85
C GLY A 367 27.07 -27.18 -30.63
N ASP A 368 26.33 -26.08 -30.80
CA ASP A 368 26.85 -24.72 -30.57
C ASP A 368 27.12 -24.45 -29.07
N LEU A 369 28.09 -23.56 -28.79
CA LEU A 369 28.58 -23.27 -27.43
C LEU A 369 27.96 -22.00 -26.83
N GLY A 370 27.16 -22.19 -25.79
CA GLY A 370 26.49 -21.13 -25.05
C GLY A 370 27.25 -20.70 -23.80
N GLY A 371 26.67 -19.80 -23.01
CA GLY A 371 27.24 -19.22 -21.81
C GLY A 371 27.37 -20.16 -20.61
N TRP A 372 27.37 -19.56 -19.41
CA TRP A 372 27.96 -20.13 -18.21
C TRP A 372 26.92 -20.40 -17.11
N VAL A 373 26.88 -21.64 -16.59
CA VAL A 373 26.00 -22.03 -15.47
C VAL A 373 26.74 -22.92 -14.46
N PRO A 374 26.42 -22.87 -13.14
CA PRO A 374 27.06 -23.72 -12.13
C PRO A 374 26.56 -25.17 -12.14
N SER A 375 25.40 -25.45 -12.74
CA SER A 375 24.74 -26.75 -12.76
C SER A 375 23.66 -26.79 -13.84
N THR A 376 23.28 -27.98 -14.33
CA THR A 376 22.14 -28.12 -15.28
C THR A 376 20.80 -27.78 -14.64
N HIS A 377 20.65 -28.05 -13.33
CA HIS A 377 19.42 -27.85 -12.57
C HIS A 377 19.61 -26.91 -11.38
N SER A 378 18.53 -26.29 -10.90
CA SER A 378 18.49 -25.56 -9.62
C SER A 378 18.55 -26.52 -8.42
N PRO A 379 18.79 -26.04 -7.19
CA PRO A 379 18.72 -26.86 -5.98
C PRO A 379 17.35 -27.51 -5.70
N GLN A 380 16.30 -27.09 -6.42
CA GLN A 380 14.95 -27.66 -6.33
C GLN A 380 14.66 -28.70 -7.44
N GLY A 381 15.67 -29.08 -8.23
CA GLY A 381 15.56 -30.14 -9.25
C GLY A 381 14.96 -29.71 -10.59
N LYS A 382 14.71 -28.41 -10.83
CA LYS A 382 14.25 -27.91 -12.14
C LYS A 382 15.42 -27.54 -13.08
N PRO A 383 15.33 -27.76 -14.40
CA PRO A 383 16.33 -27.26 -15.35
C PRO A 383 16.58 -25.74 -15.21
N ARG A 384 17.82 -25.31 -15.44
CA ARG A 384 18.18 -23.87 -15.43
C ARG A 384 17.85 -23.14 -16.72
N ILE A 385 17.67 -23.86 -17.81
CA ILE A 385 17.29 -23.36 -19.13
C ILE A 385 16.34 -24.42 -19.68
N SER A 386 15.15 -24.02 -20.13
CA SER A 386 14.13 -24.98 -20.59
C SER A 386 13.23 -24.44 -21.70
N GLY A 387 12.48 -25.35 -22.33
CA GLY A 387 11.84 -25.14 -23.64
C GLY A 387 12.81 -24.63 -24.71
N GLN A 388 12.30 -23.77 -25.60
CA GLN A 388 13.07 -23.11 -26.67
C GLN A 388 13.88 -21.89 -26.17
N SER A 389 14.56 -22.02 -25.03
CA SER A 389 15.38 -20.94 -24.45
C SER A 389 16.87 -21.25 -24.62
N TRP A 390 17.68 -20.22 -24.93
CA TRP A 390 19.12 -20.38 -25.15
C TRP A 390 19.95 -19.33 -24.41
N LEU A 391 21.01 -19.78 -23.74
CA LEU A 391 22.02 -18.94 -23.10
C LEU A 391 23.25 -18.83 -24.02
N GLY A 392 23.40 -17.75 -24.78
CA GLY A 392 24.54 -17.52 -25.68
C GLY A 392 25.75 -16.81 -25.05
N ASP A 393 26.84 -16.77 -25.83
CA ASP A 393 28.06 -15.99 -25.61
C ASP A 393 28.63 -16.06 -24.19
N ASP A 394 29.15 -14.98 -23.62
CA ASP A 394 29.78 -15.00 -22.29
C ASP A 394 28.79 -14.78 -21.12
N ALA A 395 27.49 -14.89 -21.37
CA ALA A 395 26.45 -14.67 -20.37
C ALA A 395 26.43 -15.71 -19.25
N MET A 396 26.04 -15.33 -18.03
CA MET A 396 26.16 -16.19 -16.85
C MET A 396 24.89 -16.27 -16.01
N ILE A 397 24.57 -17.44 -15.45
CA ILE A 397 23.52 -17.64 -14.43
C ILE A 397 24.19 -18.02 -13.12
N LEU A 398 23.78 -17.42 -12.01
CA LEU A 398 24.31 -17.71 -10.67
C LEU A 398 23.18 -17.98 -9.65
N GLY A 399 23.53 -18.57 -8.51
CA GLY A 399 22.59 -18.86 -7.42
C GLY A 399 21.41 -19.74 -7.86
N ASN A 400 20.20 -19.23 -7.64
CA ASN A 400 18.94 -19.91 -7.97
C ASN A 400 18.32 -19.49 -9.31
N GLY A 401 19.01 -18.69 -10.13
CA GLY A 401 18.47 -18.23 -11.42
C GLY A 401 18.17 -19.36 -12.42
N SER A 402 17.15 -19.13 -13.25
CA SER A 402 16.69 -20.00 -14.34
C SER A 402 16.09 -19.18 -15.50
N ILE A 403 16.11 -19.71 -16.72
CA ILE A 403 15.43 -19.19 -17.91
C ILE A 403 14.36 -20.18 -18.34
N THR A 404 13.15 -19.69 -18.63
CA THR A 404 12.05 -20.49 -19.17
C THR A 404 11.31 -19.72 -20.27
N SER A 405 10.54 -20.44 -21.10
CA SER A 405 9.56 -19.86 -22.02
C SER A 405 10.13 -18.96 -23.13
N HIS A 406 10.97 -19.52 -24.01
CA HIS A 406 11.34 -18.96 -25.33
C HIS A 406 12.21 -17.67 -25.27
N SER A 407 13.35 -17.71 -24.54
CA SER A 407 14.23 -16.54 -24.35
C SER A 407 15.62 -16.71 -24.97
N LEU A 408 16.12 -15.68 -25.67
CA LEU A 408 17.52 -15.55 -26.15
C LEU A 408 18.39 -14.73 -25.18
N VAL A 409 19.71 -14.79 -25.34
CA VAL A 409 20.76 -14.22 -24.46
C VAL A 409 22.09 -14.10 -25.28
N GLY A 410 22.70 -12.93 -25.58
CA GLY A 410 23.98 -12.86 -26.35
C GLY A 410 24.81 -11.54 -26.39
N GLU A 411 26.16 -11.67 -26.39
CA GLU A 411 27.37 -10.77 -26.44
C GLU A 411 28.22 -10.20 -25.21
N SER A 412 27.75 -9.84 -23.98
CA SER A 412 28.51 -9.89 -22.67
C SER A 412 27.60 -9.88 -21.39
N ALA A 413 28.02 -10.13 -20.12
CA ALA A 413 27.05 -10.04 -18.97
C ALA A 413 27.60 -9.85 -17.53
N CYS A 414 26.76 -9.28 -16.62
CA CYS A 414 26.87 -9.32 -15.14
C CYS A 414 25.51 -9.01 -14.45
N ILE A 415 25.29 -9.41 -13.18
CA ILE A 415 24.00 -9.35 -12.42
C ILE A 415 24.23 -9.37 -10.88
N LYS A 416 23.47 -8.61 -10.07
CA LYS A 416 23.25 -8.83 -8.60
C LYS A 416 22.06 -8.01 -8.01
N ASP A 417 21.68 -8.32 -6.76
CA ASP A 417 20.44 -7.93 -6.04
C ASP A 417 19.13 -8.04 -6.87
N GLN A 418 18.09 -7.21 -6.63
CA GLN A 418 16.71 -7.48 -7.07
C GLN A 418 16.43 -7.34 -8.59
N ALA A 419 17.41 -7.61 -9.45
CA ALA A 419 17.14 -7.85 -10.87
C ALA A 419 16.15 -9.02 -11.05
N HIS A 420 14.92 -8.70 -11.45
CA HIS A 420 13.91 -9.63 -11.95
C HIS A 420 14.15 -9.82 -13.47
N ILE A 421 13.53 -10.81 -14.14
CA ILE A 421 13.50 -10.98 -15.61
C ILE A 421 12.21 -11.76 -15.93
N SER A 422 11.55 -11.56 -17.09
CA SER A 422 10.26 -12.20 -17.38
C SER A 422 10.01 -12.46 -18.88
N ARG A 423 10.58 -13.57 -19.42
CA ARG A 423 10.38 -14.16 -20.78
C ARG A 423 11.26 -13.68 -21.97
N SER A 424 12.38 -13.00 -21.73
CA SER A 424 13.46 -12.70 -22.69
C SER A 424 14.73 -12.28 -21.92
N ARG A 425 15.89 -12.08 -22.56
CA ARG A 425 17.13 -11.68 -21.86
C ARG A 425 18.19 -11.13 -22.84
N VAL A 426 19.16 -10.37 -22.32
CA VAL A 426 20.05 -9.49 -23.11
C VAL A 426 21.40 -9.30 -22.41
N VAL A 427 22.45 -9.01 -23.19
CA VAL A 427 23.84 -9.36 -22.84
C VAL A 427 24.82 -8.37 -23.53
N GLY A 428 25.39 -7.42 -22.77
CA GLY A 428 26.47 -6.49 -23.13
C GLY A 428 27.44 -6.29 -21.95
N GLU A 429 28.27 -5.24 -21.88
CA GLU A 429 28.89 -4.90 -20.57
C GLU A 429 27.78 -4.64 -19.53
N VAL A 430 27.94 -4.94 -18.23
CA VAL A 430 26.85 -4.77 -17.23
C VAL A 430 27.37 -4.57 -15.81
N VAL A 431 26.60 -3.89 -14.95
CA VAL A 431 26.55 -4.09 -13.49
C VAL A 431 25.10 -3.95 -13.01
N VAL A 432 24.70 -4.70 -11.98
CA VAL A 432 23.41 -4.56 -11.28
C VAL A 432 23.59 -4.82 -9.77
N SER A 433 22.92 -4.05 -8.91
CA SER A 433 22.90 -4.21 -7.44
C SER A 433 21.72 -3.42 -6.80
N GLY A 434 21.57 -3.46 -5.48
CA GLY A 434 20.57 -2.80 -4.61
C GLY A 434 19.14 -2.58 -5.13
N ASP A 435 18.22 -3.43 -4.66
CA ASP A 435 16.75 -3.33 -4.85
C ASP A 435 16.27 -2.99 -6.28
N SER A 436 16.90 -3.48 -7.35
CA SER A 436 16.37 -3.37 -8.71
C SER A 436 14.95 -3.98 -8.88
N ARG A 437 14.33 -3.88 -10.06
CA ARG A 437 13.25 -4.81 -10.53
C ARG A 437 13.18 -4.74 -12.07
N VAL A 438 12.35 -5.58 -12.68
CA VAL A 438 12.06 -5.73 -14.11
C VAL A 438 10.65 -6.33 -14.25
N GLU A 439 10.00 -6.18 -15.40
CA GLU A 439 8.90 -7.02 -15.91
C GLU A 439 9.07 -7.12 -17.43
N GLY A 440 8.48 -8.11 -18.12
CA GLY A 440 8.64 -8.33 -19.57
C GLY A 440 10.05 -8.72 -20.04
N SER A 441 11.08 -8.41 -19.24
CA SER A 441 12.54 -8.62 -19.41
C SER A 441 13.33 -7.37 -19.79
N CYS A 442 14.64 -7.39 -19.53
CA CYS A 442 15.51 -6.21 -19.59
C CYS A 442 16.83 -6.42 -20.34
N ILE A 443 17.41 -5.26 -20.67
CA ILE A 443 18.61 -4.99 -21.48
C ILE A 443 19.77 -4.58 -20.56
N TYR A 444 21.03 -4.87 -20.91
CA TYR A 444 22.15 -4.13 -20.34
C TYR A 444 23.32 -3.82 -21.29
N GLY A 445 23.84 -2.60 -21.09
CA GLY A 445 25.19 -2.12 -21.39
C GLY A 445 25.81 -1.57 -20.09
N CYS A 446 26.98 -0.91 -20.14
CA CYS A 446 27.71 -0.42 -18.96
C CYS A 446 26.82 0.37 -17.96
N GLY A 447 26.94 0.10 -16.64
CA GLY A 447 26.11 0.75 -15.60
C GLY A 447 26.52 0.42 -14.15
N GLU A 448 25.68 0.78 -13.19
CA GLU A 448 25.64 0.32 -11.77
C GLU A 448 24.28 0.73 -11.14
N LEU A 449 23.83 0.04 -10.08
CA LEU A 449 22.48 0.22 -9.49
C LEU A 449 22.55 -0.04 -7.96
N ALA A 450 21.91 0.77 -7.12
CA ALA A 450 21.91 0.58 -5.66
C ALA A 450 20.75 1.29 -4.92
N GLY A 451 20.36 0.79 -3.74
CA GLY A 451 19.42 1.44 -2.81
C GLY A 451 18.14 0.66 -2.55
N GLN A 452 16.98 1.34 -2.62
CA GLN A 452 15.60 0.82 -2.48
C GLN A 452 14.79 1.00 -3.78
N SER A 453 15.28 0.47 -4.90
CA SER A 453 14.74 0.69 -6.25
C SER A 453 13.45 -0.12 -6.55
N TRP A 454 12.85 0.10 -7.72
CA TRP A 454 11.59 -0.54 -8.16
C TRP A 454 11.32 -0.32 -9.67
N VAL A 455 10.50 -1.18 -10.28
CA VAL A 455 10.08 -1.28 -11.71
C VAL A 455 8.80 -2.17 -11.70
N ASN A 456 7.78 -2.10 -12.58
CA ASN A 456 7.64 -1.46 -13.89
C ASN A 456 6.29 -0.74 -14.05
N ALA A 457 6.06 -0.20 -15.26
CA ALA A 457 4.80 -0.40 -15.97
C ALA A 457 5.12 -0.76 -17.44
N GLU A 458 5.29 -2.06 -17.69
CA GLU A 458 5.47 -2.73 -19.01
C GLU A 458 6.62 -2.30 -19.97
N GLY A 459 7.59 -1.47 -19.53
CA GLY A 459 8.98 -1.41 -20.03
C GLY A 459 9.24 -0.52 -21.26
N THR A 460 10.44 0.00 -21.53
CA THR A 460 11.79 -0.07 -20.88
C THR A 460 12.66 1.08 -21.48
N LEU A 461 13.85 1.51 -21.06
CA LEU A 461 14.89 1.15 -20.06
C LEU A 461 15.75 2.42 -19.81
N GLU A 462 16.56 2.49 -18.73
CA GLU A 462 17.54 3.57 -18.50
C GLU A 462 18.93 3.05 -18.05
N ILE A 463 20.02 3.55 -18.67
CA ILE A 463 21.40 3.54 -18.13
C ILE A 463 22.30 4.53 -18.89
N THR A 464 23.26 5.15 -18.20
CA THR A 464 24.72 4.87 -18.35
C THR A 464 25.50 5.57 -17.22
N GLY A 465 25.19 5.23 -15.96
CA GLY A 465 25.74 5.87 -14.75
C GLY A 465 25.35 5.11 -13.48
N THR A 466 25.94 5.46 -12.33
CA THR A 466 25.66 4.85 -11.03
C THR A 466 24.48 5.53 -10.30
N ILE A 467 23.46 4.76 -9.93
CA ILE A 467 22.31 5.24 -9.15
C ILE A 467 22.40 4.72 -7.70
N PHE A 468 22.21 5.62 -6.73
CA PHE A 468 21.97 5.29 -5.32
C PHE A 468 20.59 5.80 -4.88
N ASP A 469 19.79 4.94 -4.24
CA ASP A 469 18.47 5.22 -3.64
C ASP A 469 17.41 5.78 -4.61
N GLY A 470 17.31 5.19 -5.80
CA GLY A 470 16.16 5.38 -6.70
C GLY A 470 14.88 4.73 -6.15
N TRP A 471 13.71 5.20 -6.59
CA TRP A 471 12.40 4.54 -6.42
C TRP A 471 11.48 5.12 -7.51
N ILE A 472 11.10 4.30 -8.49
CA ILE A 472 10.34 4.72 -9.68
C ILE A 472 9.01 3.98 -9.68
N THR A 473 7.89 4.70 -9.69
CA THR A 473 6.53 4.12 -9.72
C THR A 473 5.82 4.38 -11.05
N SER A 474 6.25 5.40 -11.78
CA SER A 474 5.67 5.85 -13.04
C SER A 474 6.75 6.27 -14.03
N PHE A 475 6.43 6.19 -15.33
CA PHE A 475 7.24 6.77 -16.41
C PHE A 475 7.43 8.29 -16.27
N THR A 476 6.72 8.95 -15.36
CA THR A 476 6.86 10.38 -15.02
C THR A 476 7.92 10.67 -13.96
N ASP A 477 8.44 9.68 -13.23
CA ASP A 477 9.46 9.88 -12.18
C ASP A 477 10.90 9.96 -12.72
N HIS A 478 11.10 9.62 -13.98
CA HIS A 478 12.33 9.86 -14.73
C HIS A 478 12.04 10.70 -15.97
N ARG A 479 12.86 11.72 -16.23
CA ARG A 479 12.70 12.61 -17.39
C ARG A 479 14.06 12.90 -18.04
N ARG A 480 14.11 12.69 -19.36
CA ARG A 480 15.26 12.96 -20.22
C ARG A 480 15.05 14.26 -21.00
N PHE A 481 16.06 15.11 -21.05
CA PHE A 481 16.04 16.42 -21.72
C PHE A 481 17.23 16.53 -22.68
N GLY A 482 16.98 17.02 -23.89
CA GLY A 482 17.96 17.02 -24.99
C GLY A 482 17.97 15.70 -25.79
N PRO A 483 19.04 15.40 -26.55
CA PRO A 483 20.33 16.11 -26.54
C PRO A 483 20.25 17.51 -27.16
N THR A 484 21.19 18.38 -26.77
CA THR A 484 21.47 19.66 -27.44
C THR A 484 22.18 19.45 -28.79
N SER A 485 22.37 20.54 -29.54
CA SER A 485 23.28 20.60 -30.70
C SER A 485 24.73 20.21 -30.34
N THR A 486 25.14 20.40 -29.08
CA THR A 486 26.43 20.02 -28.50
C THR A 486 26.46 18.61 -27.89
N GLY A 487 25.43 17.78 -28.14
CA GLY A 487 25.36 16.41 -27.62
C GLY A 487 25.12 16.30 -26.11
N LEU A 488 24.91 17.41 -25.40
CA LEU A 488 24.57 17.43 -23.98
C LEU A 488 23.18 16.85 -23.78
N LEU A 489 23.13 15.67 -23.18
CA LEU A 489 21.92 15.04 -22.66
C LEU A 489 21.87 15.22 -21.15
N VAL A 490 20.68 15.50 -20.61
CA VAL A 490 20.47 15.64 -19.16
C VAL A 490 19.32 14.75 -18.73
N CYS A 491 19.54 13.96 -17.69
CA CYS A 491 18.54 13.13 -17.04
C CYS A 491 18.21 13.73 -15.67
N ALA A 492 16.93 13.67 -15.29
CA ALA A 492 16.46 13.94 -13.94
C ALA A 492 15.65 12.74 -13.45
N THR A 493 15.90 12.29 -12.22
CA THR A 493 15.20 11.15 -11.60
C THR A 493 14.75 11.52 -10.19
N ARG A 494 13.47 11.31 -9.88
CA ARG A 494 12.88 11.58 -8.56
C ARG A 494 13.36 10.54 -7.54
N GLN A 495 13.71 11.00 -6.33
CA GLN A 495 14.15 10.15 -5.22
C GLN A 495 13.09 10.07 -4.12
N LYS A 496 13.01 8.90 -3.47
CA LYS A 496 12.13 8.59 -2.31
C LYS A 496 12.25 9.58 -1.14
N ASN A 497 13.38 10.28 -1.03
CA ASN A 497 13.70 11.25 0.01
C ASN A 497 13.14 12.67 -0.24
N GLY A 498 12.40 12.89 -1.33
CA GLY A 498 11.89 14.22 -1.70
C GLY A 498 12.97 15.10 -2.34
N LYS A 499 13.73 14.56 -3.30
CA LYS A 499 14.74 15.28 -4.10
C LYS A 499 14.77 14.76 -5.53
N ALA A 500 15.50 15.47 -6.40
CA ALA A 500 15.85 15.01 -7.73
C ALA A 500 17.36 14.74 -7.81
N HIS A 501 17.71 13.62 -8.42
CA HIS A 501 19.06 13.32 -8.88
C HIS A 501 19.22 13.80 -10.33
N PHE A 502 20.40 14.27 -10.71
CA PHE A 502 20.70 14.71 -12.08
C PHE A 502 22.00 14.08 -12.58
N THR A 503 21.97 13.56 -13.80
CA THR A 503 23.17 13.20 -14.57
C THR A 503 23.18 13.96 -15.88
N ALA A 504 24.37 14.23 -16.41
CA ALA A 504 24.56 14.85 -17.71
C ALA A 504 25.63 14.13 -18.51
N ARG A 505 25.37 13.88 -19.78
CA ARG A 505 26.26 13.17 -20.69
C ARG A 505 26.59 14.04 -21.90
N VAL A 506 27.88 14.18 -22.21
CA VAL A 506 28.40 14.93 -23.38
C VAL A 506 29.45 14.07 -24.07
N ASP A 507 29.34 13.88 -25.38
CA ASP A 507 30.28 13.08 -26.20
C ASP A 507 30.65 11.73 -25.56
N GLY A 508 29.62 11.03 -25.04
CA GLY A 508 29.75 9.74 -24.38
C GLY A 508 30.18 9.79 -22.91
N THR A 509 30.78 10.88 -22.43
CA THR A 509 31.27 11.07 -21.04
C THR A 509 30.14 11.53 -20.11
N GLU A 510 29.93 10.84 -18.99
CA GLU A 510 28.91 11.21 -17.99
C GLU A 510 29.49 12.06 -16.83
N ARG A 511 28.63 12.87 -16.21
CA ARG A 511 28.91 13.74 -15.06
C ARG A 511 27.69 13.80 -14.14
N ILE A 512 27.91 13.70 -12.84
CA ILE A 512 26.88 13.80 -11.78
C ILE A 512 27.12 15.07 -10.97
N GLY A 513 26.05 15.78 -10.57
CA GLY A 513 26.17 17.03 -9.81
C GLY A 513 24.82 17.75 -9.64
N SER A 514 24.85 18.97 -9.10
CA SER A 514 23.66 19.82 -9.06
C SER A 514 23.30 20.38 -10.44
N LEU A 515 22.03 20.74 -10.63
CA LEU A 515 21.55 21.37 -11.85
C LEU A 515 22.32 22.66 -12.22
N HIS A 516 22.92 23.35 -11.23
CA HIS A 516 23.75 24.54 -11.48
C HIS A 516 25.12 24.17 -12.06
N GLU A 517 25.74 23.10 -11.58
CA GLU A 517 27.06 22.63 -12.02
C GLU A 517 27.01 21.91 -13.37
N LEU A 518 25.96 21.11 -13.60
CA LEU A 518 25.77 20.37 -14.85
C LEU A 518 25.37 21.28 -16.02
N LEU A 519 24.69 22.39 -15.74
CA LEU A 519 24.25 23.39 -16.74
C LEU A 519 25.06 24.70 -16.67
N ALA A 520 26.34 24.62 -16.29
CA ALA A 520 27.18 25.80 -16.02
C ALA A 520 27.46 26.72 -17.24
N THR A 521 27.15 26.29 -18.46
CA THR A 521 27.24 27.10 -19.68
C THR A 521 25.96 27.90 -19.93
N ASP A 522 26.10 29.20 -20.20
CA ASP A 522 24.97 30.14 -20.33
C ASP A 522 24.49 30.27 -21.80
N ASP A 523 24.22 29.13 -22.42
CA ASP A 523 23.76 29.01 -23.82
C ASP A 523 22.22 28.95 -23.92
N ASP A 524 21.64 29.40 -25.04
CA ASP A 524 20.18 29.39 -25.26
C ASP A 524 19.54 28.00 -25.14
N GLU A 525 20.18 26.93 -25.66
CA GLU A 525 19.68 25.57 -25.51
C GLU A 525 19.73 25.12 -24.04
N VAL A 526 20.78 25.51 -23.32
CA VAL A 526 20.91 25.23 -21.88
C VAL A 526 19.90 26.03 -21.05
N GLN A 527 19.56 27.25 -21.46
CA GLN A 527 18.49 28.05 -20.86
C GLN A 527 17.09 27.50 -21.18
N VAL A 528 16.92 26.72 -22.26
CA VAL A 528 15.71 25.91 -22.49
C VAL A 528 15.71 24.68 -21.58
N LEU A 529 16.81 23.93 -21.47
CA LEU A 529 16.93 22.78 -20.55
C LEU A 529 16.64 23.20 -19.09
N ARG A 530 17.24 24.30 -18.61
CA ARG A 530 16.99 24.87 -17.27
C ARG A 530 15.50 25.09 -17.02
N ARG A 531 14.76 25.64 -18.00
CA ARG A 531 13.32 25.90 -17.89
C ARG A 531 12.49 24.61 -17.89
N LEU A 532 12.75 23.68 -18.81
CA LEU A 532 12.03 22.40 -18.88
C LEU A 532 12.21 21.56 -17.61
N ILE A 533 13.44 21.48 -17.09
CA ILE A 533 13.74 20.78 -15.85
C ILE A 533 13.06 21.48 -14.66
N THR A 534 13.07 22.81 -14.59
CA THR A 534 12.37 23.56 -13.53
C THR A 534 10.84 23.36 -13.55
N THR A 535 10.24 23.10 -14.72
CA THR A 535 8.82 22.72 -14.80
C THR A 535 8.58 21.34 -14.20
N VAL A 536 9.40 20.34 -14.58
CA VAL A 536 9.29 18.97 -14.04
C VAL A 536 9.54 18.92 -12.53
N LEU A 537 10.47 19.71 -11.99
CA LEU A 537 10.66 19.79 -10.53
C LEU A 537 9.41 20.28 -9.81
N LYS A 538 8.66 21.22 -10.41
CA LYS A 538 7.35 21.65 -9.88
C LYS A 538 6.25 20.58 -10.04
N GLU A 539 6.29 19.76 -11.10
CA GLU A 539 5.43 18.56 -11.20
C GLU A 539 5.75 17.51 -10.12
N TRP A 540 6.92 17.60 -9.48
CA TRP A 540 7.41 16.70 -8.44
C TRP A 540 7.40 17.31 -7.01
N ASP A 541 6.93 18.55 -6.84
CA ASP A 541 6.98 19.35 -5.59
C ASP A 541 8.41 19.61 -5.04
N LEU A 542 9.38 19.93 -5.93
CA LEU A 542 10.82 20.11 -5.63
C LEU A 542 11.39 21.50 -6.01
#